data_AF-A0A0F6AD94-F1
#
_entry.id   AF-A0A0F6AD94-F1
#
_cell.length_a   1.000
_cell.length_b   1.000
_cell.length_c   1.000
_cell.angle_alpha   90.00
_cell.angle_beta   90.00
_cell.angle_gamma   90.00
#
_symmetry.space_group_name_H-M   'P 1'
#
loop_
_entity.id
_entity.type
_entity.pdbx_description
1 polymer ?
#
loop_
_entity_poly.entity_id
_entity_poly.type
_entity_poly.pdbx_seq_one_letter_code
_entity_poly.pdbx_strand_id
1 'polypeptide(L)'
;MRFSFLILYIFTLLIACSDNSNFMGFDFEKAKAVESEWKSKIDEQIQKSSDVNELSDWFKQEGVEMRFDLSVFHIAQLDTIPSITDPKCYISVSFSIDELNEQAIVGYRVYSMGVCRDQT
;
A
#
# COMPACT_ATOMS: atom_id res chain seq x y z
N MET A 1 42.55 -4.24 27.23
CA MET A 1 41.75 -3.96 26.02
C MET A 1 41.20 -5.27 25.45
N ARG A 2 40.01 -5.72 25.87
CA ARG A 2 39.38 -6.97 25.39
C ARG A 2 37.85 -6.85 25.34
N PHE A 3 37.32 -5.69 24.92
CA PHE A 3 35.87 -5.46 24.83
C PHE A 3 35.38 -5.20 23.39
N SER A 4 36.25 -5.25 22.38
CA SER A 4 35.90 -4.81 21.01
C SER A 4 35.45 -5.92 20.05
N PHE A 5 35.61 -7.21 20.38
CA PHE A 5 35.24 -8.30 19.45
C PHE A 5 33.81 -8.82 19.64
N LEU A 6 33.21 -8.66 20.82
CA LEU A 6 31.84 -9.13 21.09
C LEU A 6 30.76 -8.24 20.46
N ILE A 7 31.03 -6.93 20.35
CA ILE A 7 30.07 -5.97 19.76
C ILE A 7 29.96 -6.17 18.25
N LEU A 8 31.06 -6.53 17.57
CA LEU A 8 31.08 -6.75 16.12
C LEU A 8 30.30 -8.00 15.70
N TYR A 9 30.25 -9.05 16.55
CA TYR A 9 29.51 -10.28 16.26
C TYR A 9 27.98 -10.09 16.40
N ILE A 10 27.55 -9.23 17.34
CA ILE A 10 26.13 -8.86 17.50
C ILE A 10 25.64 -8.06 16.28
N PHE A 11 26.49 -7.18 15.71
CA PHE A 11 26.14 -6.44 14.49
C PHE A 11 25.97 -7.36 13.27
N THR A 12 26.78 -8.41 13.12
CA THR A 12 26.61 -9.38 12.01
C THR A 12 25.36 -10.24 12.14
N LEU A 13 24.92 -10.56 13.37
CA LEU A 13 23.66 -11.29 13.60
C LEU A 13 22.41 -10.44 13.29
N LEU A 14 22.49 -9.11 13.45
CA LEU A 14 21.39 -8.20 13.13
C LEU A 14 21.25 -7.93 11.62
N ILE A 15 22.33 -8.08 10.84
CA ILE A 15 22.29 -7.97 9.37
C ILE A 15 21.63 -9.21 8.74
N ALA A 16 21.69 -10.37 9.40
CA ALA A 16 20.96 -11.56 8.98
C ALA A 16 19.43 -11.49 9.21
N CYS A 17 18.92 -10.44 9.88
CA CYS A 17 17.49 -10.13 9.92
C CYS A 17 17.01 -9.29 8.72
N SER A 18 17.88 -8.99 7.74
CA SER A 18 17.53 -8.17 6.58
C SER A 18 16.84 -8.95 5.44
N ASP A 19 16.80 -10.28 5.50
CA ASP A 19 16.12 -11.12 4.49
C ASP A 19 14.65 -11.43 4.84
N ASN A 20 14.05 -10.67 5.75
CA ASN A 20 12.66 -10.88 6.14
C ASN A 20 11.64 -10.24 5.17
N SER A 21 12.09 -9.67 4.05
CA SER A 21 11.22 -9.15 2.97
C SER A 21 10.50 -10.24 2.18
N ASN A 22 10.85 -11.52 2.38
CA ASN A 22 10.23 -12.68 1.72
C ASN A 22 9.24 -13.46 2.60
N PHE A 23 8.72 -12.88 3.69
CA PHE A 23 7.72 -13.57 4.51
C PHE A 23 6.44 -13.80 3.68
N MET A 24 6.18 -15.05 3.27
CA MET A 24 5.08 -15.48 2.39
C MET A 24 5.24 -15.20 0.87
N GLY A 25 6.45 -14.91 0.39
CA GLY A 25 6.71 -14.73 -1.05
C GLY A 25 6.04 -13.52 -1.68
N PHE A 26 5.74 -12.52 -0.85
CA PHE A 26 5.27 -11.20 -1.24
C PHE A 26 6.47 -10.25 -1.32
N ASP A 27 6.53 -9.43 -2.38
CA ASP A 27 7.54 -8.38 -2.51
C ASP A 27 7.10 -7.12 -1.75
N PHE A 28 7.36 -7.09 -0.44
CA PHE A 28 6.93 -5.95 0.40
C PHE A 28 7.66 -4.65 0.07
N GLU A 29 8.90 -4.71 -0.40
CA GLU A 29 9.64 -3.51 -0.78
C GLU A 29 9.04 -2.90 -2.06
N LYS A 30 8.70 -3.73 -3.05
CA LYS A 30 7.94 -3.29 -4.21
C LYS A 30 6.56 -2.75 -3.82
N ALA A 31 5.86 -3.40 -2.88
CA ALA A 31 4.57 -2.90 -2.40
C ALA A 31 4.66 -1.51 -1.78
N LYS A 32 5.62 -1.27 -0.89
CA LYS A 32 5.84 0.06 -0.30
C LYS A 32 6.18 1.12 -1.34
N ALA A 33 6.97 0.76 -2.36
CA ALA A 33 7.32 1.68 -3.43
C ALA A 33 6.07 2.10 -4.23
N VAL A 34 5.24 1.13 -4.62
CA VAL A 34 3.97 1.39 -5.32
C VAL A 34 2.99 2.17 -4.44
N GLU A 35 2.84 1.80 -3.16
CA GLU A 35 2.03 2.54 -2.17
C GLU A 35 2.46 4.00 -2.06
N SER A 36 3.78 4.25 -2.00
CA SER A 36 4.35 5.60 -1.91
C SER A 36 4.13 6.41 -3.18
N GLU A 37 4.26 5.80 -4.36
CA GLU A 37 3.99 6.45 -5.64
C GLU A 37 2.52 6.87 -5.75
N TRP A 38 1.61 5.96 -5.44
CA TRP A 38 0.17 6.25 -5.44
C TRP A 38 -0.19 7.32 -4.43
N LYS A 39 0.35 7.21 -3.21
CA LYS A 39 0.15 8.22 -2.18
C LYS A 39 0.58 9.60 -2.65
N SER A 40 1.74 9.73 -3.29
CA SER A 40 2.22 11.01 -3.83
C SER A 40 1.26 11.59 -4.88
N LYS A 41 0.79 10.77 -5.83
CA LYS A 41 -0.17 11.23 -6.87
C LYS A 41 -1.50 11.69 -6.26
N ILE A 42 -2.01 10.93 -5.28
CA ILE A 42 -3.26 11.25 -4.58
C ILE A 42 -3.09 12.51 -3.73
N ASP A 43 -1.97 12.66 -3.03
CA ASP A 43 -1.65 13.89 -2.28
C ASP A 43 -1.62 15.12 -3.20
N GLU A 44 -0.99 15.02 -4.38
CA GLU A 44 -1.00 16.09 -5.37
C GLU A 44 -2.41 16.41 -5.90
N GLN A 45 -3.24 15.39 -6.09
CA GLN A 45 -4.61 15.58 -6.56
C GLN A 45 -5.48 16.23 -5.47
N ILE A 46 -5.38 15.78 -4.22
CA ILE A 46 -6.12 16.34 -3.09
C ILE A 46 -5.70 17.79 -2.80
N GLN A 47 -4.44 18.15 -3.03
CA GLN A 47 -3.97 19.54 -2.94
C GLN A 47 -4.61 20.45 -4.00
N LYS A 48 -4.94 19.92 -5.18
CA LYS A 48 -5.66 20.68 -6.21
C LYS A 48 -7.14 20.82 -5.86
N SER A 49 -7.73 19.74 -5.37
CA SER A 49 -9.12 19.70 -4.94
C SER A 49 -9.36 18.57 -3.96
N SER A 50 -9.95 18.89 -2.82
CA SER A 50 -10.37 17.91 -1.84
C SER A 50 -11.77 17.33 -2.13
N ASP A 51 -12.44 17.73 -3.22
CA ASP A 51 -13.77 17.22 -3.54
C ASP A 51 -13.72 15.74 -3.98
N VAL A 52 -14.55 14.91 -3.33
CA VAL A 52 -14.59 13.46 -3.58
C VAL A 52 -15.06 13.08 -4.99
N ASN A 53 -15.92 13.89 -5.61
CA ASN A 53 -16.38 13.63 -6.97
C ASN A 53 -15.26 13.95 -7.97
N GLU A 54 -14.51 15.03 -7.75
CA GLU A 54 -13.35 15.34 -8.58
C GLU A 54 -12.24 14.29 -8.44
N LEU A 55 -12.02 13.77 -7.22
CA LEU A 55 -11.11 12.64 -7.02
C LEU A 55 -11.62 11.37 -7.73
N SER A 56 -12.92 11.08 -7.66
CA SER A 56 -13.54 9.95 -8.35
C SER A 56 -13.35 10.04 -9.86
N ASP A 57 -13.53 11.23 -10.44
CA ASP A 57 -13.32 11.46 -11.87
C ASP A 57 -11.85 11.37 -12.26
N TRP A 58 -10.94 11.85 -11.41
CA TRP A 58 -9.50 11.65 -11.62
C TRP A 58 -9.11 10.17 -11.59
N PHE A 59 -9.60 9.38 -10.62
CA PHE A 59 -9.33 7.95 -10.61
C PHE A 59 -9.81 7.24 -11.88
N LYS A 60 -10.97 7.62 -12.43
CA LYS A 60 -11.45 7.08 -13.72
C LYS A 60 -10.47 7.39 -14.87
N GLN A 61 -9.85 8.56 -14.86
CA GLN A 61 -8.83 8.93 -15.85
C GLN A 61 -7.56 8.09 -15.71
N GLU A 62 -7.19 7.73 -14.48
CA GLU A 62 -6.10 6.79 -14.18
C GLU A 62 -6.47 5.31 -14.45
N GLY A 63 -7.70 5.04 -14.92
CA GLY A 63 -8.19 3.68 -15.16
C GLY A 63 -8.52 2.91 -13.88
N VAL A 64 -8.67 3.61 -12.75
CA VAL A 64 -9.02 3.06 -11.44
C VAL A 64 -10.51 3.29 -11.18
N GLU A 65 -11.22 2.21 -10.85
CA GLU A 65 -12.63 2.31 -10.48
C GLU A 65 -12.78 2.41 -8.96
N MET A 66 -13.33 3.54 -8.51
CA MET A 66 -13.71 3.69 -7.10
C MET A 66 -15.03 2.97 -6.85
N ARG A 67 -15.01 2.02 -5.92
CA ARG A 67 -16.20 1.34 -5.43
C ARG A 67 -16.74 2.08 -4.22
N PHE A 68 -18.02 2.42 -4.31
CA PHE A 68 -18.80 3.01 -3.25
C PHE A 68 -19.39 1.88 -2.41
N ASP A 69 -18.52 1.18 -1.66
CA ASP A 69 -18.94 0.03 -0.87
C ASP A 69 -19.24 0.47 0.56
N LEU A 70 -20.53 0.44 0.92
CA LEU A 70 -21.13 1.06 2.10
C LEU A 70 -21.20 2.59 2.00
N SER A 71 -22.27 3.17 2.53
CA SER A 71 -22.59 4.62 2.51
C SER A 71 -21.57 5.53 3.23
N VAL A 72 -20.40 5.01 3.61
CA VAL A 72 -19.38 5.69 4.41
C VAL A 72 -17.96 5.47 3.89
N PHE A 73 -17.65 4.36 3.20
CA PHE A 73 -16.28 4.02 2.81
C PHE A 73 -16.14 3.95 1.29
N HIS A 74 -15.36 4.89 0.75
CA HIS A 74 -15.01 4.90 -0.66
C HIS A 74 -13.67 4.18 -0.82
N ILE A 75 -13.68 3.06 -1.53
CA ILE A 75 -12.52 2.18 -1.68
C ILE A 75 -12.18 2.04 -3.16
N ALA A 76 -10.90 2.16 -3.49
CA ALA A 76 -10.40 1.88 -4.85
C ALA A 76 -9.24 0.89 -4.78
N GLN A 77 -9.23 -0.10 -5.67
CA GLN A 77 -8.06 -0.93 -5.88
C GLN A 77 -7.15 -0.21 -6.87
N LEU A 78 -5.95 0.17 -6.42
CA LEU A 78 -5.01 0.98 -7.18
C LEU A 78 -4.08 0.12 -8.04
N ASP A 79 -3.56 -0.95 -7.44
CA ASP A 79 -2.60 -1.83 -8.10
C ASP A 79 -2.66 -3.25 -7.53
N THR A 80 -2.11 -4.19 -8.28
CA THR A 80 -1.96 -5.59 -7.89
C THR A 80 -0.54 -6.05 -8.19
N ILE A 81 0.19 -6.45 -7.14
CA ILE A 81 1.56 -6.95 -7.25
C ILE A 81 1.50 -8.48 -7.07
N PRO A 82 1.74 -9.26 -8.13
CA PRO A 82 1.75 -10.72 -8.02
C PRO A 82 2.79 -11.19 -7.00
N SER A 83 2.48 -12.25 -6.25
CA SER A 83 3.47 -12.93 -5.44
C SER A 83 4.60 -13.48 -6.31
N ILE A 84 5.80 -13.51 -5.77
CA ILE A 84 6.99 -14.08 -6.40
C ILE A 84 6.90 -15.63 -6.41
N THR A 85 6.24 -16.21 -5.41
CA THR A 85 6.29 -17.66 -5.16
C THR A 85 4.99 -18.40 -5.41
N ASP A 86 3.83 -17.77 -5.18
CA ASP A 86 2.53 -18.41 -5.38
C ASP A 86 1.68 -17.60 -6.37
N PRO A 87 1.41 -18.09 -7.59
CA PRO A 87 0.61 -17.37 -8.57
C PRO A 87 -0.86 -17.14 -8.14
N LYS A 88 -1.31 -17.78 -7.06
CA LYS A 88 -2.65 -17.57 -6.46
C LYS A 88 -2.68 -16.40 -5.48
N CYS A 89 -1.51 -15.90 -5.09
CA CYS A 89 -1.36 -14.82 -4.13
C CYS A 89 -0.89 -13.54 -4.82
N TYR A 90 -1.37 -12.40 -4.34
CA TYR A 90 -0.93 -11.08 -4.75
C TYR A 90 -1.06 -10.08 -3.60
N ILE A 91 -0.37 -8.97 -3.69
CA ILE A 91 -0.58 -7.81 -2.83
C ILE A 91 -1.55 -6.87 -3.55
N SER A 92 -2.66 -6.56 -2.91
CA SER A 92 -3.56 -5.48 -3.36
C SER A 92 -3.10 -4.18 -2.72
N VAL A 93 -2.82 -3.17 -3.54
CA VAL A 93 -2.63 -1.79 -3.08
C VAL A 93 -3.96 -1.07 -3.25
N SER A 94 -4.46 -0.47 -2.19
CA SER A 94 -5.81 0.09 -2.12
C SER A 94 -5.82 1.48 -1.51
N PHE A 95 -6.74 2.31 -1.98
CA PHE A 95 -7.10 3.60 -1.40
C PHE A 95 -8.40 3.46 -0.61
N SER A 96 -8.48 4.14 0.53
CA SER A 96 -9.70 4.27 1.34
C SER A 96 -9.82 5.70 1.84
N ILE A 97 -11.03 6.26 1.75
CA ILE A 97 -11.37 7.49 2.45
C ILE A 97 -11.75 7.13 3.88
N ASP A 98 -11.07 7.74 4.83
CA ASP A 98 -11.29 7.50 6.26
C ASP A 98 -12.24 8.57 6.85
N GLU A 99 -12.24 9.79 6.30
CA GLU A 99 -13.06 10.91 6.77
C GLU A 99 -13.49 11.83 5.62
N LEU A 100 -14.79 12.11 5.55
CA LEU A 100 -15.42 13.10 4.68
C LEU A 100 -16.11 14.18 5.52
N ASN A 101 -15.92 15.43 5.14
CA ASN A 101 -16.74 16.54 5.61
C ASN A 101 -17.56 17.08 4.45
N GLU A 102 -18.86 16.79 4.44
CA GLU A 102 -19.74 16.98 3.29
C GLU A 102 -19.21 16.24 2.05
N GLN A 103 -18.53 16.94 1.14
CA GLN A 103 -17.90 16.39 -0.06
C GLN A 103 -16.37 16.49 -0.04
N ALA A 104 -15.80 17.16 0.97
CA ALA A 104 -14.37 17.35 1.10
C ALA A 104 -13.72 16.17 1.83
N ILE A 105 -12.65 15.65 1.25
CA ILE A 105 -11.79 14.61 1.83
C ILE A 105 -10.92 15.25 2.90
N VAL A 106 -11.11 14.80 4.14
CA VAL A 106 -10.34 15.26 5.31
C VAL A 106 -9.27 14.24 5.69
N GLY A 107 -9.59 12.96 5.54
CA GLY A 107 -8.70 11.86 5.88
C GLY A 107 -8.80 10.73 4.87
N TYR A 108 -7.65 10.19 4.48
CA TYR A 108 -7.56 9.04 3.61
C TYR A 108 -6.30 8.23 3.91
N ARG A 109 -6.26 7.00 3.40
CA ARG A 109 -5.09 6.14 3.45
C ARG A 109 -4.90 5.38 2.14
N VAL A 110 -3.63 5.15 1.82
CA VAL A 110 -3.21 4.12 0.86
C VAL A 110 -2.59 3.01 1.67
N TYR A 111 -2.95 1.76 1.39
CA TYR A 111 -2.44 0.62 2.14
C TYR A 111 -2.34 -0.61 1.25
N SER A 112 -1.47 -1.53 1.66
CA SER A 112 -1.21 -2.78 0.97
C SER A 112 -1.67 -3.97 1.80
N MET A 113 -2.32 -4.96 1.16
CA MET A 113 -2.77 -6.19 1.81
C MET A 113 -2.48 -7.41 0.94
N GLY A 114 -1.90 -8.46 1.54
CA GLY A 114 -1.75 -9.77 0.87
C GLY A 114 -3.09 -10.47 0.72
N VAL A 115 -3.37 -10.97 -0.49
CA VAL A 115 -4.59 -11.69 -0.85
C VAL A 115 -4.19 -12.98 -1.54
N CYS A 116 -4.71 -14.11 -1.07
CA CYS A 116 -4.58 -15.40 -1.74
C CYS A 116 -5.98 -15.92 -2.08
N ARG A 117 -6.19 -16.35 -3.33
CA ARG A 117 -7.47 -16.91 -3.76
C ARG A 117 -7.46 -18.43 -3.59
N ASP A 118 -8.38 -18.94 -2.79
CA ASP A 118 -8.71 -20.37 -2.77
C ASP A 118 -9.49 -20.74 -4.04
N GLN A 119 -9.16 -21.87 -4.65
CA GLN A 119 -9.92 -22.39 -5.80
C GLN A 119 -11.29 -22.86 -5.32
N THR A 120 -12.35 -22.26 -5.86
CA THR A 120 -13.70 -22.85 -5.86
C THR A 120 -13.96 -23.51 -7.20
#